data_AF-A0A933GWD6-F1
#
_entry.id   AF-A0A933GWD6-F1
#
_cell.length_a   1.000
_cell.length_b   1.000
_cell.length_c   1.000
_cell.angle_alpha   90.00
_cell.angle_beta   90.00
_cell.angle_gamma   90.00
#
_symmetry.space_group_name_H-M   'P 1'
#
loop_
_entity.id
_entity.type
_entity.pdbx_description
1 polymer ?
#
loop_
_entity_poly.entity_id
_entity_poly.type
_entity_poly.pdbx_seq_one_letter_code
_entity_poly.pdbx_strand_id
1 'polypeptide(L)'
;MYKTLPDLTNERQLALWHKALKNQWSANDLDWKKPVRMTAPARKTLARILTPVLIGEQSALYSVSSLIPIFGSRSEVEGQFYLTTWAVDEARHTELFTRFYWRIEEEPLPIRRFPSGYLFQS
;
A
#
# COMPACT_ATOMS: atom_id res chain seq x y z
N MET A 1 12.67 2.46 -25.71
CA MET A 1 13.97 3.12 -25.96
C MET A 1 14.08 4.24 -24.94
N TYR A 2 15.06 4.23 -24.05
CA TYR A 2 15.21 5.30 -23.05
C TYR A 2 15.65 6.60 -23.75
N LYS A 3 14.96 7.71 -23.47
CA LYS A 3 15.38 9.04 -23.94
C LYS A 3 16.60 9.50 -23.14
N THR A 4 17.55 10.16 -23.79
CA THR A 4 18.75 10.74 -23.14
C THR A 4 18.37 11.87 -22.19
N LEU A 5 17.36 12.67 -22.55
CA LEU A 5 16.73 13.66 -21.69
C LEU A 5 15.25 13.27 -21.53
N PRO A 6 14.76 12.95 -20.32
CA PRO A 6 13.36 12.67 -20.10
C PRO A 6 12.50 13.91 -20.35
N ASP A 7 11.32 13.68 -20.91
CA ASP A 7 10.27 14.69 -21.00
C ASP A 7 9.56 14.76 -19.65
N LEU A 8 9.43 15.95 -19.08
CA LEU A 8 8.84 16.22 -17.77
C LEU A 8 7.73 17.28 -17.88
N THR A 9 6.95 17.22 -18.95
CA THR A 9 5.90 18.21 -19.26
C THR A 9 4.55 17.85 -18.68
N ASN A 10 4.36 16.62 -18.16
CA ASN A 10 3.12 16.24 -17.48
C ASN A 10 3.03 16.82 -16.06
N GLU A 11 2.66 18.10 -15.97
CA GLU A 11 2.55 18.83 -14.71
C GLU A 11 1.62 18.16 -13.69
N ARG A 12 0.57 17.46 -14.15
CA ARG A 12 -0.38 16.78 -13.25
C ARG A 12 0.28 15.63 -12.50
N GLN A 13 1.04 14.77 -13.19
CA GLN A 13 1.71 13.65 -12.55
C GLN A 13 2.85 14.14 -11.64
N LEU A 14 3.58 15.18 -12.06
CA LEU A 14 4.59 15.82 -11.23
C LEU A 14 3.99 16.48 -9.98
N ALA A 15 2.81 17.09 -10.08
CA ALA A 15 2.13 17.66 -8.92
C ALA A 15 1.75 16.58 -7.89
N LEU A 16 1.28 15.40 -8.34
CA LEU A 16 1.01 14.27 -7.46
C LEU A 16 2.28 13.75 -6.79
N TRP A 17 3.35 13.59 -7.57
CA TRP A 17 4.67 13.22 -7.05
C TRP A 17 5.17 14.20 -5.97
N HIS A 18 5.16 15.50 -6.26
CA HIS A 18 5.57 16.53 -5.31
C HIS A 18 4.67 16.59 -4.07
N LYS A 19 3.36 16.39 -4.24
CA LYS A 19 2.43 16.30 -3.10
C LYS A 19 2.79 15.10 -2.22
N ALA A 20 3.06 13.95 -2.81
CA ALA A 20 3.41 12.74 -2.08
C ALA A 20 4.74 12.92 -1.33
N LEU A 21 5.76 13.51 -1.95
CA LEU A 21 7.05 13.80 -1.28
C LEU A 21 6.91 14.71 -0.05
N LYS A 22 6.02 15.71 -0.11
CA LYS A 22 5.81 16.66 0.99
C LYS A 22 5.07 16.07 2.19
N ASN A 23 4.32 15.00 2.00
CA ASN A 23 3.41 14.43 3.01
C ASN A 23 3.80 13.00 3.41
N GLN A 24 5.10 12.72 3.43
CA GLN A 24 5.61 11.42 3.84
C GLN A 24 5.49 11.22 5.35
N TRP A 25 5.18 9.99 5.74
CA TRP A 25 5.19 9.50 7.12
C TRP A 25 5.67 8.06 7.15
N SER A 26 6.19 7.62 8.29
CA SER A 26 6.64 6.26 8.55
C SER A 26 5.75 5.58 9.59
N ALA A 27 5.58 4.27 9.48
CA ALA A 27 4.96 3.49 10.55
C ALA A 27 5.68 3.68 11.90
N ASN A 28 6.96 4.06 11.92
CA ASN A 28 7.70 4.39 13.14
C ASN A 28 7.24 5.68 13.82
N ASP A 29 6.57 6.59 13.11
CA ASP A 29 6.09 7.86 13.66
C ASP A 29 4.86 7.67 14.56
N LEU A 30 4.24 6.49 14.53
CA LEU A 30 3.10 6.14 15.37
C LEU A 30 3.54 5.70 16.77
N ASP A 31 2.77 6.11 17.78
CA ASP A 31 2.99 5.68 19.16
C ASP A 31 2.44 4.28 19.41
N TRP A 32 3.27 3.27 19.16
CA TRP A 32 2.97 1.86 19.40
C TRP A 32 2.89 1.47 20.87
N LYS A 33 3.38 2.32 21.79
CA LYS A 33 3.39 2.04 23.23
C LYS A 33 2.03 2.27 23.88
N LYS A 34 1.15 3.05 23.23
CA LYS A 34 -0.21 3.26 23.73
C LYS A 34 -0.95 1.93 23.92
N PRO A 35 -1.62 1.73 25.06
CA PRO A 35 -2.34 0.50 25.32
C PRO A 35 -3.58 0.39 24.42
N VAL A 36 -3.69 -0.70 23.65
CA VAL A 36 -4.91 -1.04 22.92
C VAL A 36 -5.92 -1.63 23.90
N ARG A 37 -7.01 -0.90 24.19
CA ARG A 37 -8.09 -1.34 25.07
C ARG A 37 -9.22 -1.94 24.25
N MET A 38 -9.13 -3.24 23.97
CA MET A 38 -10.15 -3.98 23.22
C MET A 38 -10.40 -5.36 23.82
N THR A 39 -11.67 -5.79 23.88
CA THR A 39 -12.04 -7.15 24.26
C THR A 39 -11.60 -8.15 23.19
N ALA A 40 -11.37 -9.42 23.56
CA ALA A 40 -10.96 -10.44 22.61
C ALA A 40 -11.95 -10.61 21.43
N PRO A 41 -13.29 -10.63 21.63
CA PRO A 41 -14.24 -10.69 20.51
C PRO A 41 -14.15 -9.48 19.56
N ALA A 42 -13.87 -8.28 20.10
CA ALA A 42 -13.71 -7.07 19.30
C ALA A 42 -12.42 -7.12 18.46
N ARG A 43 -11.29 -7.56 19.05
CA ARG A 43 -10.01 -7.71 18.33
C ARG A 43 -10.15 -8.69 17.18
N LYS A 44 -10.76 -9.86 17.42
CA LYS A 44 -11.02 -10.86 16.39
C LYS A 44 -11.92 -10.35 15.27
N THR A 45 -12.96 -9.57 15.59
CA THR A 45 -13.83 -8.97 14.57
C THR A 45 -13.08 -7.93 13.75
N LEU A 46 -12.30 -7.06 14.40
CA LEU A 46 -11.49 -6.05 13.72
C LEU A 46 -10.44 -6.70 12.81
N ALA A 47 -9.73 -7.73 13.29
CA ALA A 47 -8.75 -8.49 12.51
C ALA A 47 -9.36 -9.02 11.20
N ARG A 48 -10.60 -9.51 11.24
CA ARG A 48 -11.33 -9.99 10.05
C ARG A 48 -11.65 -8.87 9.07
N ILE A 49 -12.08 -7.72 9.56
CA ILE A 49 -12.40 -6.54 8.75
C ILE A 49 -11.15 -5.98 8.07
N LEU A 50 -10.01 -5.96 8.78
CA LEU A 50 -8.75 -5.41 8.27
C LEU A 50 -8.01 -6.36 7.33
N THR A 51 -8.35 -7.65 7.32
CA THR A 51 -7.63 -8.63 6.48
C THR A 51 -7.72 -8.28 4.99
N PRO A 52 -8.91 -8.02 4.40
CA PRO A 52 -8.97 -7.62 3.00
C PRO A 52 -8.23 -6.31 2.72
N VAL A 53 -8.11 -5.41 3.70
CA VAL A 53 -7.33 -4.17 3.54
C VAL A 53 -5.86 -4.51 3.39
N LEU A 54 -5.28 -5.26 4.33
CA LEU A 54 -3.87 -5.70 4.24
C LEU A 54 -3.57 -6.46 2.94
N ILE A 55 -4.47 -7.36 2.51
CA ILE A 55 -4.31 -8.06 1.23
C ILE A 55 -4.37 -7.09 0.05
N GLY A 56 -5.23 -6.07 0.13
CA GLY A 56 -5.32 -4.98 -0.83
C GLY A 56 -4.00 -4.22 -0.97
N GLU A 57 -3.42 -3.77 0.15
CA GLU A 57 -2.13 -3.05 0.14
C GLU A 57 -1.01 -3.92 -0.47
N GLN A 58 -0.94 -5.21 -0.11
CA GLN A 58 0.01 -6.15 -0.71
C GLN A 58 -0.22 -6.34 -2.21
N SER A 59 -1.48 -6.44 -2.64
CA SER A 59 -1.85 -6.59 -4.05
C SER A 59 -1.53 -5.33 -4.85
N ALA A 60 -1.69 -4.14 -4.25
CA ALA A 60 -1.32 -2.87 -4.84
C ALA A 60 0.21 -2.79 -5.05
N LEU A 61 1.03 -3.25 -4.10
CA LEU A 61 2.49 -3.37 -4.28
C LEU A 61 2.85 -4.23 -5.50
N TYR A 62 2.25 -5.42 -5.62
CA TYR A 62 2.44 -6.28 -6.79
C TYR A 62 2.04 -5.57 -8.07
N SER A 63 0.91 -4.87 -8.06
CA SER A 63 0.40 -4.13 -9.22
C SER A 63 1.39 -3.04 -9.65
N VAL A 64 1.86 -2.20 -8.72
CA VAL A 64 2.83 -1.14 -9.01
C VAL A 64 4.14 -1.72 -9.56
N SER A 65 4.64 -2.83 -8.99
CA SER A 65 5.87 -3.48 -9.46
C SER A 65 5.78 -3.92 -10.93
N SER A 66 4.58 -4.30 -11.39
CA SER A 66 4.33 -4.71 -12.78
C SER A 66 4.18 -3.52 -13.74
N LEU A 67 3.74 -2.36 -13.24
CA LEU A 67 3.48 -1.16 -14.06
C LEU A 67 4.74 -0.35 -14.36
N ILE A 68 5.71 -0.31 -13.44
CA ILE A 68 6.98 0.41 -13.62
C ILE A 68 7.67 0.06 -14.95
N PRO A 69 7.92 -1.22 -15.31
CA PRO A 69 8.57 -1.55 -16.57
C PRO A 69 7.72 -1.20 -17.80
N ILE A 70 6.38 -1.24 -17.69
CA ILE A 70 5.47 -0.86 -18.77
C ILE A 70 5.64 0.64 -19.07
N PHE A 71 5.62 1.49 -18.05
CA PHE A 71 5.81 2.94 -18.20
C PHE A 71 7.22 3.27 -18.69
N GLY A 72 8.23 2.55 -18.18
CA GLY A 72 9.60 2.62 -18.67
C GLY A 72 9.72 2.33 -20.16
N SER A 73 9.05 1.29 -20.66
CA SER A 73 9.05 0.94 -22.09
C SER A 73 8.45 2.03 -22.99
N ARG A 74 7.52 2.82 -22.45
CA ARG A 74 6.81 3.92 -23.12
C ARG A 74 7.45 5.30 -22.94
N SER A 75 8.56 5.38 -22.20
CA SER A 75 9.20 6.66 -21.83
C SER A 75 8.27 7.60 -21.06
N GLU A 76 7.32 7.06 -20.28
CA GLU A 76 6.43 7.82 -19.38
C GLU A 76 7.15 8.03 -18.04
N VAL A 77 8.02 9.04 -17.97
CA VAL A 77 8.97 9.22 -16.85
C VAL A 77 8.28 9.80 -15.62
N GLU A 78 7.40 10.79 -15.80
CA GLU A 78 6.62 11.37 -14.71
C GLU A 78 5.69 10.33 -14.06
N GLY A 79 5.18 9.40 -14.88
CA GLY A 79 4.35 8.31 -14.41
C GLY A 79 5.14 7.32 -13.58
N GLN A 80 6.38 7.02 -13.99
CA GLN A 80 7.31 6.23 -13.17
C GLN A 80 7.60 6.92 -11.84
N PHE A 81 7.81 8.25 -11.81
CA PHE A 81 8.00 8.97 -10.56
C PHE A 81 6.80 8.77 -9.64
N TYR A 82 5.59 9.03 -10.12
CA TYR A 82 4.37 8.79 -9.35
C TYR A 82 4.24 7.33 -8.86
N LEU A 83 4.52 6.34 -9.72
CA LEU A 83 4.48 4.92 -9.35
C LEU A 83 5.47 4.60 -8.22
N THR A 84 6.64 5.25 -8.17
CA THR A 84 7.57 5.04 -7.05
C THR A 84 7.02 5.55 -5.72
N THR A 85 6.31 6.69 -5.69
CA THR A 85 5.63 7.12 -4.46
C THR A 85 4.49 6.19 -4.08
N TRP A 86 3.75 5.70 -5.06
CA TRP A 86 2.68 4.73 -4.80
C TRP A 86 3.27 3.46 -4.16
N ALA A 87 4.37 2.91 -4.70
CA ALA A 87 5.04 1.77 -4.09
C ALA A 87 5.45 2.02 -2.63
N VAL A 88 6.01 3.19 -2.32
CA VAL A 88 6.39 3.56 -0.94
C VAL A 88 5.16 3.64 -0.04
N ASP A 89 4.07 4.23 -0.51
CA ASP A 89 2.82 4.39 0.24
C ASP A 89 2.18 3.03 0.58
N GLU A 90 2.07 2.12 -0.38
CA GLU A 90 1.53 0.76 -0.13
C GLU A 90 2.46 -0.07 0.77
N ALA A 91 3.78 0.12 0.67
CA ALA A 91 4.75 -0.55 1.53
C ALA A 91 4.59 -0.14 3.00
N ARG A 92 4.46 1.17 3.28
CA ARG A 92 4.25 1.64 4.65
C ARG A 92 2.87 1.25 5.20
N HIS A 93 1.83 1.17 4.37
CA HIS A 93 0.52 0.70 4.81
C HIS A 93 0.57 -0.78 5.15
N THR A 94 1.21 -1.59 4.31
CA THR A 94 1.48 -3.01 4.58
C THR A 94 2.22 -3.16 5.91
N GLU A 95 3.31 -2.41 6.12
CA GLU A 95 4.07 -2.42 7.37
C GLU A 95 3.20 -2.01 8.58
N LEU A 96 2.41 -0.92 8.45
CA LEU A 96 1.52 -0.43 9.49
C LEU A 96 0.52 -1.52 9.91
N PHE A 97 -0.14 -2.15 8.94
CA PHE A 97 -1.12 -3.19 9.24
C PHE A 97 -0.46 -4.42 9.85
N THR A 98 0.69 -4.87 9.34
CA THR A 98 1.44 -5.98 9.95
C THR A 98 1.79 -5.70 11.41
N ARG A 99 2.32 -4.51 11.72
CA ARG A 99 2.61 -4.11 13.11
C ARG A 99 1.33 -4.02 13.96
N PHE A 100 0.24 -3.54 13.37
CA PHE A 100 -1.05 -3.46 14.07
C PHE A 100 -1.59 -4.85 14.43
N TYR A 101 -1.49 -5.84 13.54
CA TYR A 101 -1.87 -7.24 13.83
C TYR A 101 -1.09 -7.82 15.01
N TRP A 102 0.24 -7.63 15.05
CA TRP A 102 1.06 -8.00 16.20
C TRP A 102 0.59 -7.31 17.49
N ARG A 103 0.20 -6.03 17.38
CA ARG A 103 -0.23 -5.22 18.52
C ARG A 103 -1.55 -5.68 19.14
N ILE A 104 -2.47 -6.20 18.33
CA ILE A 104 -3.77 -6.73 18.79
C ILE A 104 -3.73 -8.24 19.08
N GLU A 105 -2.57 -8.88 18.89
CA GLU A 105 -2.36 -10.32 19.11
C GLU A 105 -3.36 -11.18 18.30
N GLU A 106 -3.63 -10.77 17.06
CA GLU A 106 -4.48 -11.52 16.14
C GLU A 106 -3.73 -11.74 14.82
N GLU A 107 -4.14 -12.77 14.09
CA GLU A 107 -3.61 -13.06 12.75
C GLU A 107 -4.60 -12.60 11.68
N PRO A 108 -4.12 -12.15 10.51
CA PRO A 108 -4.96 -11.95 9.34
C PRO A 108 -5.71 -13.26 8.99
N LEU A 109 -6.96 -13.14 8.51
CA LEU A 109 -7.71 -14.32 8.08
C LEU A 109 -6.96 -15.03 6.94
N PRO A 110 -6.74 -16.36 7.03
CA PRO A 110 -6.17 -17.10 5.92
C PRO A 110 -7.12 -17.06 4.73
N ILE A 111 -6.58 -16.91 3.51
CA ILE A 111 -7.32 -16.82 2.24
C ILE A 111 -8.38 -17.93 2.10
N ARG A 112 -8.10 -19.15 2.59
CA ARG A 112 -9.03 -20.30 2.59
C ARG A 112 -10.31 -20.10 3.43
N ARG A 113 -10.34 -19.10 4.31
CA ARG A 113 -11.48 -18.75 5.17
C ARG A 113 -12.17 -17.47 4.74
N PHE A 114 -11.75 -16.86 3.63
CA PHE A 114 -12.55 -15.82 3.00
C PHE A 114 -13.81 -16.45 2.42
N PRO A 115 -15.01 -15.98 2.78
CA PRO A 115 -16.22 -16.31 2.05
C PRO A 115 -15.96 -15.98 0.58
N SER A 116 -16.26 -16.92 -0.31
CA SER A 116 -16.03 -16.85 -1.76
C SER A 116 -16.58 -15.60 -2.44
N GLY A 117 -17.44 -14.82 -1.78
CA GLY A 117 -17.96 -13.54 -2.26
C GLY A 117 -16.99 -12.35 -2.25
N TYR A 118 -15.77 -12.50 -1.71
CA TYR A 118 -14.74 -11.43 -1.70
C TYR A 118 -13.55 -11.69 -2.63
N LEU A 119 -13.50 -12.85 -3.29
CA LEU A 119 -12.53 -13.10 -4.35
C LEU A 119 -13.07 -12.42 -5.61
N PHE A 120 -12.42 -11.33 -6.01
CA PHE A 120 -12.69 -10.59 -7.23
C PHE A 120 -12.89 -11.58 -8.39
N GLN A 121 -14.13 -11.66 -8.88
CA GLN A 121 -14.41 -12.27 -10.17
C GLN A 121 -13.82 -11.32 -11.22
N SER A 122 -12.68 -11.73 -11.78
CA SER A 122 -12.12 -11.19 -13.02
C SER A 122 -12.96 -11.62 -14.22
#